data_AF-A0A2N2JBV7-F1
#
_entry.id   AF-A0A2N2JBV7-F1
#
_cell.length_a   1.000
_cell.length_b   1.000
_cell.length_c   1.000
_cell.angle_alpha   90.00
_cell.angle_beta   90.00
_cell.angle_gamma   90.00
#
_symmetry.space_group_name_H-M   'P 1'
#
loop_
_entity.id
_entity.type
_entity.pdbx_description
1 polymer ?
#
loop_
_entity_poly.entity_id
_entity_poly.type
_entity_poly.pdbx_seq_one_letter_code
_entity_poly.pdbx_strand_id
1 'polypeptide(L)'
;MGLDPRRAAQFKFEVEDRLRRYYQNPGRPVRFVIGLAHRATLARTGLPDVLDWPALAGYVATIRDVGSDLAALPRERDTKQYLERVVAEAIDAEFAAYVVLPAISPAALERWLVPDGPALRGVMHVLVRHRERGWILTNPFNPSTKRLMSAKVKDLAATSATVGTTEYFYLRWWDTRREKYAYAYRELNRQTYVLERGQDGLWRVLDNLRAAPRATPSNRRVRQPERVEGTVARDDDDR
;
A
#
# COMPACT_ATOMS: atom_id res chain seq x y z
N MET A 1 0.31 41.95 -0.33
CA MET A 1 1.04 41.98 0.96
C MET A 1 1.92 40.74 1.05
N GLY A 2 3.24 40.92 1.18
CA GLY A 2 4.17 39.80 1.36
C GLY A 2 4.21 39.33 2.81
N LEU A 3 4.10 38.03 3.04
CA LEU A 3 4.38 37.42 4.35
C LEU A 3 5.90 37.44 4.60
N ASP A 4 6.30 37.63 5.86
CA ASP A 4 7.69 37.47 6.32
C ASP A 4 8.29 36.14 5.81
N PRO A 5 9.52 36.10 5.26
CA PRO A 5 10.18 34.89 4.77
C PRO A 5 10.08 33.68 5.70
N ARG A 6 10.18 33.88 7.02
CA ARG A 6 10.04 32.79 8.01
C ARG A 6 8.63 32.24 8.03
N ARG A 7 7.63 33.12 7.98
CA ARG A 7 6.20 32.74 7.90
C ARG A 7 5.87 32.11 6.55
N ALA A 8 6.49 32.55 5.47
CA ALA A 8 6.32 31.95 4.14
C ALA A 8 6.86 30.51 4.08
N ALA A 9 8.03 30.26 4.67
CA ALA A 9 8.61 28.92 4.76
C ALA A 9 7.77 27.98 5.64
N GLN A 10 7.30 28.46 6.79
CA GLN A 10 6.39 27.72 7.67
C GLN A 10 5.08 27.37 6.96
N PHE A 11 4.49 28.35 6.27
CA PHE A 11 3.26 28.17 5.49
C PHE A 11 3.44 27.09 4.40
N LYS A 12 4.53 27.17 3.63
CA LYS A 12 4.85 26.15 2.63
C LYS A 12 4.92 24.75 3.25
N PHE A 13 5.65 24.62 4.36
CA PHE A 13 5.80 23.34 5.05
C PHE A 13 4.45 22.76 5.49
N GLU A 14 3.60 23.58 6.09
CA GLU A 14 2.27 23.14 6.56
C GLU A 14 1.37 22.68 5.42
N VAL A 15 1.37 23.40 4.30
CA VAL A 15 0.57 23.02 3.13
C VAL A 15 1.12 21.74 2.49
N GLU A 16 2.44 21.62 2.33
CA GLU A 16 3.08 20.40 1.81
C GLU A 16 2.82 19.19 2.71
N ASP A 17 2.83 19.37 4.04
CA ASP A 17 2.52 18.30 4.99
C ASP A 17 1.04 17.88 4.92
N ARG A 18 0.11 18.84 4.82
CA ARG A 18 -1.31 18.54 4.62
C ARG A 18 -1.59 17.82 3.31
N LEU A 19 -0.99 18.29 2.21
CA LEU A 19 -1.10 17.65 0.90
C LEU A 19 -0.53 16.23 0.92
N ARG A 20 0.64 16.05 1.54
CA ARG A 20 1.24 14.72 1.74
C ARG A 20 0.31 13.78 2.48
N ARG A 21 -0.28 14.22 3.61
CA ARG A 21 -1.27 13.42 4.36
C ARG A 21 -2.51 13.12 3.52
N TYR A 22 -2.99 14.10 2.76
CA TYR A 22 -4.13 13.95 1.86
C TYR A 22 -3.87 12.86 0.81
N TYR A 23 -2.69 12.86 0.18
CA TYR A 23 -2.30 11.85 -0.81
C TYR A 23 -1.92 10.49 -0.21
N GLN A 24 -1.57 10.45 1.08
CA GLN A 24 -1.27 9.21 1.80
C GLN A 24 -2.51 8.54 2.39
N ASN A 25 -3.69 9.16 2.29
CA ASN A 25 -4.94 8.55 2.76
C ASN A 25 -5.41 7.46 1.78
N PRO A 26 -5.48 6.19 2.23
CA PRO A 26 -5.89 5.08 1.36
C PRO A 26 -7.35 5.18 0.93
N GLY A 27 -7.65 4.70 -0.28
CA GLY A 27 -9.03 4.55 -0.78
C GLY A 27 -9.66 5.75 -1.48
N ARG A 28 -8.90 6.81 -1.81
CA ARG A 28 -9.40 7.91 -2.67
C ARG A 28 -8.61 7.97 -3.98
N PRO A 29 -9.26 7.84 -5.15
CA PRO A 29 -8.58 8.02 -6.42
C PRO A 29 -8.12 9.49 -6.56
N VAL A 30 -6.82 9.70 -6.73
CA VAL A 30 -6.23 11.05 -6.85
C VAL A 30 -6.15 11.42 -8.33
N ARG A 31 -7.08 12.25 -8.79
CA ARG A 31 -7.09 12.76 -10.18
C ARG A 31 -6.15 13.95 -10.39
N PHE A 32 -5.87 14.72 -9.34
CA PHE A 32 -5.04 15.91 -9.44
C PHE A 32 -3.94 15.90 -8.38
N VAL A 33 -2.73 16.30 -8.78
CA VAL A 33 -1.63 16.59 -7.86
C VAL A 33 -1.44 18.09 -7.78
N ILE A 34 -1.72 18.60 -6.60
CA ILE A 34 -1.47 19.97 -6.18
C ILE A 34 -0.05 20.05 -5.63
N GLY A 35 0.74 20.97 -6.17
CA GLY A 35 2.06 21.35 -5.69
C GLY A 35 2.13 22.84 -5.38
N LEU A 36 3.20 23.28 -4.74
CA LEU A 36 3.50 24.69 -4.49
C LEU A 36 4.81 25.06 -5.19
N ALA A 37 4.76 26.09 -6.03
CA ALA A 37 5.93 26.67 -6.69
C ALA A 37 6.08 28.14 -6.29
N HIS A 38 7.31 28.58 -6.02
CA HIS A 38 7.56 30.00 -5.75
C HIS A 38 7.48 30.79 -7.06
N ARG A 39 6.92 32.01 -7.04
CA ARG A 39 6.77 32.87 -8.24
C ARG A 39 8.08 33.01 -9.01
N ALA A 40 9.18 33.28 -8.31
CA ALA A 40 10.52 33.41 -8.92
C ALA A 40 11.04 32.13 -9.61
N THR A 41 10.40 30.97 -9.38
CA THR A 41 10.77 29.69 -9.98
C THR A 41 9.77 29.20 -11.02
N LEU A 42 8.66 29.91 -11.25
CA LEU A 42 7.61 29.50 -12.19
C LEU A 42 8.07 29.47 -13.65
N ALA A 43 8.93 30.42 -14.05
CA ALA A 43 9.55 30.41 -15.37
C ALA A 43 10.34 29.10 -15.62
N ARG A 44 10.94 28.52 -14.57
CA ARG A 44 11.63 27.23 -14.66
C ARG A 44 10.68 26.03 -14.74
N THR A 45 9.40 26.19 -14.44
CA THR A 45 8.40 25.11 -14.52
C THR A 45 7.71 25.01 -15.89
N GLY A 46 8.10 25.85 -16.86
CA GLY A 46 7.49 25.85 -18.20
C GLY A 46 6.08 26.44 -18.21
N LEU A 47 5.67 27.07 -17.12
CA LEU A 47 4.40 27.81 -17.04
C LEU A 47 4.63 29.23 -17.59
N PRO A 48 3.69 29.76 -18.39
CA PRO A 48 3.82 31.10 -18.96
C PRO A 48 3.88 32.14 -17.84
N ASP A 49 4.87 33.02 -17.93
CA ASP A 49 5.14 34.12 -16.98
C ASP A 49 4.14 35.28 -17.10
N VAL A 50 3.04 35.06 -17.83
CA VAL A 50 2.16 36.12 -18.38
C VAL A 50 0.87 36.29 -17.56
N LEU A 51 0.60 35.43 -16.58
CA LEU A 51 -0.60 35.54 -15.75
C LEU A 51 -0.24 36.00 -14.33
N ASP A 52 -1.02 36.95 -13.81
CA ASP A 52 -0.93 37.41 -12.42
C ASP A 52 -1.51 36.32 -11.50
N TRP A 53 -0.80 35.20 -11.42
CA TRP A 53 -1.25 34.00 -10.75
C TRP A 53 -1.54 34.30 -9.28
N PRO A 54 -2.72 33.95 -8.73
CA PRO A 54 -3.02 34.18 -7.33
C PRO A 54 -1.94 33.50 -6.47
N ALA A 55 -1.20 34.32 -5.73
CA ALA A 55 -0.06 33.88 -4.94
C ALA A 55 -0.27 34.24 -3.48
N LEU A 56 0.04 33.30 -2.61
CA LEU A 56 0.06 33.52 -1.17
C LEU A 56 1.49 33.31 -0.67
N ALA A 57 2.03 34.32 0.01
CA ALA A 57 3.43 34.31 0.48
C ALA A 57 4.47 34.11 -0.64
N GLY A 58 4.17 34.55 -1.87
CA GLY A 58 5.05 34.33 -3.03
C GLY A 58 4.98 32.92 -3.62
N TYR A 59 4.14 32.03 -3.09
CA TYR A 59 3.88 30.71 -3.64
C TYR A 59 2.58 30.66 -4.42
N VAL A 60 2.59 29.91 -5.51
CA VAL A 60 1.46 29.62 -6.39
C VAL A 60 1.16 28.14 -6.30
N ALA A 61 -0.11 27.78 -6.20
CA ALA A 61 -0.56 26.40 -6.28
C ALA A 61 -0.56 25.95 -7.75
N THR A 62 0.17 24.87 -8.04
CA THR A 62 0.18 24.24 -9.36
C THR A 62 -0.67 22.99 -9.30
N ILE A 63 -1.61 22.84 -10.23
CA ILE A 63 -2.45 21.65 -10.33
C ILE A 63 -2.04 20.88 -11.57
N ARG A 64 -1.64 19.62 -11.41
CA ARG A 64 -1.40 18.67 -12.50
C ARG A 64 -2.54 17.66 -12.53
N ASP A 65 -3.21 17.52 -13.67
CA ASP A 65 -4.10 16.38 -13.90
C ASP A 65 -3.24 15.13 -14.12
N VAL A 66 -3.45 14.12 -13.30
CA VAL A 66 -2.78 12.81 -13.38
C VAL A 66 -3.75 11.72 -13.84
N GLY A 67 -5.00 12.08 -14.12
CA GLY A 67 -5.99 11.19 -14.74
C GLY A 67 -5.71 10.93 -16.21
N SER A 68 -5.07 11.88 -16.91
CA SER A 68 -4.72 11.80 -18.34
C SER A 68 -3.21 11.73 -18.61
N ASP A 69 -2.37 12.28 -17.72
CA ASP A 69 -0.93 12.43 -17.97
C ASP A 69 -0.14 11.26 -17.44
N LEU A 70 -0.11 10.23 -18.28
CA LEU A 70 0.84 9.14 -18.19
C LEU A 70 2.07 9.33 -19.12
N ALA A 71 2.08 10.40 -19.93
CA ALA A 71 3.04 10.58 -21.02
C ALA A 71 4.20 11.55 -20.74
N ALA A 72 4.09 12.47 -19.78
CA ALA A 72 5.14 13.45 -19.50
C ALA A 72 6.17 12.91 -18.49
N LEU A 73 7.41 12.67 -18.94
CA LEU A 73 8.52 12.26 -18.09
C LEU A 73 8.69 13.26 -16.92
N PRO A 74 8.49 12.83 -15.65
CA PRO A 74 8.69 13.69 -14.51
C PRO A 74 10.18 13.98 -14.28
N ARG A 75 10.53 15.08 -13.60
CA ARG A 75 11.91 15.29 -13.10
C ARG A 75 12.26 14.15 -12.14
N GLU A 76 13.53 13.81 -11.93
CA GLU A 76 13.92 12.63 -11.13
C GLU A 76 13.22 12.53 -9.75
N ARG A 77 13.04 13.66 -9.04
CA ARG A 77 12.26 13.73 -7.78
C ARG A 77 10.78 13.42 -7.98
N ASP A 78 10.19 13.93 -9.04
CA ASP A 78 8.80 13.68 -9.42
C ASP A 78 8.62 12.22 -9.87
N THR A 79 9.63 11.62 -10.49
CA THR A 79 9.63 10.21 -10.91
C THR A 79 9.62 9.29 -9.71
N LYS A 80 10.43 9.58 -8.68
CA LYS A 80 10.44 8.76 -7.45
C LYS A 80 9.09 8.78 -6.74
N GLN A 81 8.48 9.97 -6.59
CA GLN A 81 7.15 10.12 -6.01
C GLN A 81 6.07 9.42 -6.83
N TYR A 82 6.17 9.49 -8.16
CA TYR A 82 5.26 8.80 -9.05
C TYR A 82 5.36 7.27 -8.88
N LEU A 83 6.57 6.70 -8.81
CA LEU A 83 6.77 5.26 -8.62
C LEU A 83 6.28 4.77 -7.25
N GLU A 84 6.54 5.54 -6.19
CA GLU A 84 5.99 5.27 -4.86
C GLU A 84 4.45 5.24 -4.89
N ARG A 85 3.85 6.13 -5.68
CA ARG A 85 2.41 6.15 -5.88
C ARG A 85 1.91 4.94 -6.68
N VAL A 86 2.58 4.54 -7.76
CA VAL A 86 2.21 3.34 -8.53
C VAL A 86 2.12 2.12 -7.61
N VAL A 87 3.09 1.97 -6.70
CA VAL A 87 3.06 0.89 -5.71
C VAL A 87 1.92 1.05 -4.70
N ALA A 88 1.66 2.26 -4.20
CA ALA A 88 0.54 2.50 -3.30
C ALA A 88 -0.81 2.13 -3.96
N GLU A 89 -1.03 2.56 -5.20
CA GLU A 89 -2.25 2.27 -5.95
C GLU A 89 -2.37 0.77 -6.28
N ALA A 90 -1.26 0.07 -6.53
CA ALA A 90 -1.25 -1.38 -6.70
C ALA A 90 -1.68 -2.12 -5.42
N ILE A 91 -1.18 -1.70 -4.25
CA ILE A 91 -1.57 -2.23 -2.93
C ILE A 91 -3.05 -1.97 -2.64
N ASP A 92 -3.55 -0.78 -3.03
CA ASP A 92 -4.96 -0.40 -2.94
C ASP A 92 -5.83 -1.27 -3.83
N ALA A 93 -5.42 -1.52 -5.06
CA ALA A 93 -6.12 -2.42 -5.98
C ALA A 93 -6.13 -3.87 -5.47
N GLU A 94 -5.02 -4.37 -4.92
CA GLU A 94 -4.95 -5.71 -4.30
C GLU A 94 -5.95 -5.84 -3.14
N PHE A 95 -5.94 -4.89 -2.20
CA PHE A 95 -6.87 -4.92 -1.07
C PHE A 95 -8.33 -4.80 -1.54
N ALA A 96 -8.62 -3.91 -2.49
CA ALA A 96 -9.96 -3.77 -3.05
C ALA A 96 -10.44 -5.08 -3.70
N ALA A 97 -9.57 -5.79 -4.40
CA ALA A 97 -9.88 -7.11 -4.97
C ALA A 97 -10.24 -8.13 -3.88
N TYR A 98 -9.55 -8.13 -2.73
CA TYR A 98 -9.92 -8.98 -1.59
C TYR A 98 -11.27 -8.61 -0.99
N VAL A 99 -11.58 -7.31 -0.92
CA VAL A 99 -12.84 -6.81 -0.35
C VAL A 99 -14.03 -7.19 -1.21
N VAL A 100 -13.92 -7.31 -2.53
CA VAL A 100 -15.06 -7.61 -3.42
C VAL A 100 -15.32 -9.11 -3.64
N LEU A 101 -14.54 -9.99 -3.01
CA LEU A 101 -14.79 -11.44 -3.08
C LEU A 101 -16.25 -11.76 -2.67
N PRO A 102 -16.95 -12.63 -3.41
CA PRO A 102 -16.43 -13.63 -4.37
C PRO A 102 -16.26 -13.15 -5.82
N ALA A 103 -16.58 -11.89 -6.14
CA ALA A 103 -16.38 -11.36 -7.49
C ALA A 103 -14.88 -11.21 -7.76
N ILE A 104 -14.41 -11.72 -8.91
CA ILE A 104 -13.02 -11.60 -9.34
C ILE A 104 -13.01 -10.88 -10.68
N SER A 105 -12.36 -9.72 -10.72
CA SER A 105 -12.12 -8.95 -11.95
C SER A 105 -10.65 -8.53 -12.01
N PRO A 106 -9.88 -8.97 -13.03
CA PRO A 106 -8.48 -8.62 -13.14
C PRO A 106 -8.27 -7.20 -13.66
N ALA A 107 -9.26 -6.59 -14.32
CA ALA A 107 -9.13 -5.29 -14.99
C ALA A 107 -8.65 -4.15 -14.06
N ALA A 108 -9.10 -4.15 -12.80
CA ALA A 108 -8.66 -3.16 -11.82
C ALA A 108 -7.19 -3.35 -11.39
N LEU A 109 -6.70 -4.59 -11.41
CA LEU A 109 -5.33 -4.97 -11.06
C LEU A 109 -4.37 -4.72 -12.24
N GLU A 110 -4.78 -5.06 -13.46
CA GLU A 110 -3.99 -4.90 -14.70
C GLU A 110 -3.64 -3.45 -15.03
N ARG A 111 -4.37 -2.49 -14.44
CA ARG A 111 -4.00 -1.07 -14.51
C ARG A 111 -2.65 -0.78 -13.83
N TRP A 112 -2.32 -1.53 -12.78
CA TRP A 112 -1.18 -1.27 -11.90
C TRP A 112 -0.16 -2.39 -11.89
N LEU A 113 -0.57 -3.61 -12.22
CA LEU A 113 0.26 -4.80 -12.31
C LEU A 113 0.50 -5.13 -13.78
N VAL A 114 1.69 -5.61 -14.11
CA VAL A 114 2.01 -6.11 -15.45
C VAL A 114 1.06 -7.27 -15.79
N PRO A 115 0.36 -7.24 -16.92
CA PRO A 115 -0.45 -8.37 -17.40
C PRO A 115 0.40 -9.63 -17.47
N ASP A 116 -0.14 -10.75 -16.97
CA ASP A 116 0.60 -12.02 -16.83
C ASP A 116 1.91 -11.94 -16.03
N GLY A 117 2.11 -10.88 -15.25
CA GLY A 117 3.25 -10.71 -14.36
C GLY A 117 3.17 -11.61 -13.12
N PRO A 118 4.31 -11.90 -12.47
CA PRO A 118 4.34 -12.68 -11.24
C PRO A 118 3.52 -12.04 -10.10
N ALA A 119 3.52 -10.71 -9.97
CA ALA A 119 2.70 -10.02 -8.97
C ALA A 119 1.20 -10.28 -9.16
N LEU A 120 0.70 -10.12 -10.40
CA LEU A 120 -0.71 -10.36 -10.73
C LEU A 120 -1.10 -11.81 -10.47
N ARG A 121 -0.29 -12.78 -10.93
CA ARG A 121 -0.52 -14.21 -10.65
C ARG A 121 -0.57 -14.50 -9.15
N GLY A 122 0.29 -13.88 -8.35
CA GLY A 122 0.31 -14.02 -6.90
C GLY A 122 -1.00 -13.57 -6.26
N VAL A 123 -1.50 -12.39 -6.61
CA VAL A 123 -2.78 -11.87 -6.11
C VAL A 123 -3.95 -12.74 -6.57
N MET A 124 -3.98 -13.11 -7.86
CA MET A 124 -5.02 -13.96 -8.43
C MET A 124 -5.06 -15.35 -7.78
N HIS A 125 -3.90 -15.94 -7.48
CA HIS A 125 -3.83 -17.20 -6.76
C HIS A 125 -4.50 -17.12 -5.38
N VAL A 126 -4.27 -16.03 -4.63
CA VAL A 126 -4.94 -15.80 -3.34
C VAL A 126 -6.45 -15.67 -3.53
N LEU A 127 -6.90 -14.84 -4.49
CA LEU A 127 -8.32 -14.62 -4.76
C LEU A 127 -9.05 -15.92 -5.12
N VAL A 128 -8.50 -16.69 -6.06
CA VAL A 128 -9.08 -17.97 -6.50
C VAL A 128 -9.16 -18.96 -5.33
N ARG A 129 -8.06 -19.12 -4.58
CA ARG A 129 -8.01 -20.03 -3.43
C ARG A 129 -9.03 -19.68 -2.35
N HIS A 130 -9.25 -18.39 -2.08
CA HIS A 130 -10.19 -17.94 -1.05
C HIS A 130 -11.64 -18.07 -1.54
N ARG A 131 -11.89 -17.77 -2.82
CA ARG A 131 -13.19 -18.02 -3.46
C ARG A 131 -13.58 -19.50 -3.39
N GLU A 132 -12.68 -20.42 -3.73
CA GLU A 132 -12.92 -21.87 -3.67
C GLU A 132 -13.25 -22.37 -2.26
N ARG A 133 -12.68 -21.72 -1.24
CA ARG A 133 -12.96 -22.00 0.18
C ARG A 133 -14.24 -21.35 0.70
N GLY A 134 -14.88 -20.47 -0.07
CA GLY A 134 -16.00 -19.65 0.40
C GLY A 134 -15.56 -18.62 1.46
N TRP A 135 -14.33 -18.12 1.36
CA TRP A 135 -13.80 -17.12 2.28
C TRP A 135 -13.95 -15.72 1.68
N ILE A 136 -14.59 -14.82 2.43
CA ILE A 136 -14.90 -13.45 2.00
C ILE A 136 -14.45 -12.41 3.04
N LEU A 137 -14.35 -11.16 2.60
CA LEU A 137 -14.23 -9.98 3.48
C LEU A 137 -15.47 -9.07 3.43
N THR A 138 -16.41 -9.33 2.52
CA THR A 138 -17.65 -8.54 2.31
C THR A 138 -18.69 -8.64 3.43
N ASN A 139 -18.46 -9.44 4.48
CA ASN A 139 -19.44 -9.59 5.55
C ASN A 139 -19.60 -8.29 6.35
N PRO A 140 -20.81 -8.02 6.89
CA PRO A 140 -21.03 -6.85 7.74
C PRO A 140 -20.04 -6.78 8.90
N PHE A 141 -19.55 -5.56 9.19
CA PHE A 141 -18.61 -5.27 10.28
C PHE A 141 -17.28 -6.02 10.21
N ASN A 142 -16.83 -6.40 9.01
CA ASN A 142 -15.50 -6.96 8.85
C ASN A 142 -14.42 -5.92 9.25
N PRO A 143 -13.53 -6.21 10.20
CA PRO A 143 -12.56 -5.25 10.70
C PRO A 143 -11.29 -5.19 9.83
N SER A 144 -11.29 -5.79 8.63
CA SER A 144 -10.12 -5.84 7.76
C SER A 144 -9.68 -4.45 7.34
N THR A 145 -8.38 -4.22 7.37
CA THR A 145 -7.78 -2.96 6.96
C THR A 145 -6.38 -3.20 6.40
N LYS A 146 -5.93 -2.28 5.58
CA LYS A 146 -4.54 -2.15 5.19
C LYS A 146 -4.00 -0.76 5.54
N ARG A 147 -2.68 -0.65 5.70
CA ARG A 147 -2.03 0.64 5.88
C ARG A 147 -0.61 0.60 5.32
N LEU A 148 -0.32 1.48 4.37
CA LEU A 148 1.04 1.71 3.88
C LEU A 148 1.77 2.65 4.85
N MET A 149 2.84 2.18 5.50
CA MET A 149 3.63 2.98 6.44
C MET A 149 4.65 3.84 5.71
N SER A 150 5.31 3.24 4.71
CA SER A 150 6.33 3.90 3.91
C SER A 150 6.47 3.19 2.58
N ALA A 151 6.67 3.96 1.52
CA ALA A 151 7.20 3.50 0.24
C ALA A 151 8.43 4.36 -0.08
N LYS A 152 9.52 3.73 -0.53
CA LYS A 152 10.74 4.42 -0.90
C LYS A 152 11.35 3.77 -2.13
N VAL A 153 11.63 4.56 -3.16
CA VAL A 153 12.44 4.08 -4.29
C VAL A 153 13.85 3.75 -3.80
N LYS A 154 14.29 2.51 -4.03
CA LYS A 154 15.64 2.02 -3.76
C LYS A 154 16.55 2.25 -4.96
N ASP A 155 16.09 1.81 -6.13
CA ASP A 155 16.83 1.87 -7.39
C ASP A 155 15.94 2.40 -8.51
N LEU A 156 16.52 3.17 -9.43
CA LEU A 156 15.84 3.75 -10.58
C LEU A 156 16.74 3.67 -11.82
N ALA A 157 16.28 2.97 -12.84
CA ALA A 157 16.86 2.93 -14.17
C ALA A 157 15.86 3.48 -15.21
N ALA A 158 16.24 3.47 -16.49
CA ALA A 158 15.41 4.04 -17.55
C ALA A 158 14.06 3.32 -17.74
N THR A 159 14.05 1.99 -17.57
CA THR A 159 12.88 1.12 -17.80
C THR A 159 12.53 0.22 -16.63
N SER A 160 13.32 0.25 -15.55
CA SER A 160 13.07 -0.54 -14.35
C SER A 160 13.31 0.28 -13.07
N ALA A 161 12.60 -0.08 -12.01
CA ALA A 161 12.77 0.54 -10.71
C ALA A 161 12.41 -0.43 -9.59
N THR A 162 12.98 -0.19 -8.42
CA THR A 162 12.73 -1.00 -7.23
C THR A 162 12.20 -0.11 -6.11
N VAL A 163 11.09 -0.49 -5.48
CA VAL A 163 10.48 0.25 -4.38
C VAL A 163 10.37 -0.63 -3.15
N GLY A 164 10.96 -0.19 -2.05
CA GLY A 164 10.77 -0.83 -0.75
C GLY A 164 9.53 -0.30 -0.05
N THR A 165 8.69 -1.20 0.46
CA THR A 165 7.54 -0.82 1.28
C THR A 165 7.66 -1.36 2.71
N THR A 166 7.03 -0.65 3.64
CA THR A 166 6.59 -1.21 4.91
C THR A 166 5.08 -1.02 4.96
N GLU A 167 4.35 -2.12 5.05
CA GLU A 167 2.90 -2.15 4.95
C GLU A 167 2.32 -3.05 6.04
N TYR A 168 1.16 -2.68 6.54
CA TYR A 168 0.43 -3.45 7.52
C TYR A 168 -0.86 -3.96 6.89
N PHE A 169 -1.08 -5.25 6.99
CA PHE A 169 -2.32 -5.89 6.56
C PHE A 169 -2.97 -6.59 7.76
N TYR A 170 -4.23 -6.26 7.98
CA TYR A 170 -5.11 -6.99 8.87
C TYR A 170 -6.29 -7.50 8.04
N LEU A 171 -6.34 -8.81 7.78
CA LEU A 171 -7.40 -9.46 7.01
C LEU A 171 -8.09 -10.50 7.89
N ARG A 172 -9.41 -10.42 7.99
CA ARG A 172 -10.25 -11.33 8.78
C ARG A 172 -11.21 -12.04 7.84
N TRP A 173 -10.79 -13.22 7.41
CA TRP A 173 -11.53 -14.03 6.44
C TRP A 173 -12.72 -14.70 7.10
N TRP A 174 -13.90 -14.40 6.59
CA TRP A 174 -15.16 -15.01 6.98
C TRP A 174 -15.47 -16.21 6.08
N ASP A 175 -15.73 -17.36 6.68
CA ASP A 175 -16.15 -18.57 5.97
C ASP A 175 -17.67 -18.58 5.86
N THR A 176 -18.18 -18.44 4.63
CA THR A 176 -19.62 -18.39 4.36
C THR A 176 -20.33 -19.72 4.56
N ARG A 177 -19.60 -20.85 4.56
CA ARG A 177 -20.18 -22.19 4.74
C ARG A 177 -20.37 -22.52 6.22
N ARG A 178 -19.49 -21.98 7.07
CA ARG A 178 -19.47 -22.25 8.52
C ARG A 178 -19.94 -21.07 9.36
N GLU A 179 -20.25 -19.95 8.73
CA GLU A 179 -20.70 -18.70 9.35
C GLU A 179 -19.80 -18.27 10.52
N LYS A 180 -18.48 -18.31 10.29
CA LYS A 180 -17.49 -17.89 11.28
C LYS A 180 -16.21 -17.38 10.65
N TYR A 181 -15.43 -16.63 11.42
CA TYR A 181 -14.07 -16.26 11.03
C TYR A 181 -13.18 -17.51 10.96
N ALA A 182 -12.65 -17.80 9.78
CA ALA A 182 -11.79 -18.98 9.56
C ALA A 182 -10.29 -18.66 9.69
N TYR A 183 -9.88 -17.46 9.27
CA TYR A 183 -8.47 -17.10 9.26
C TYR A 183 -8.25 -15.61 9.51
N ALA A 184 -7.21 -15.30 10.27
CA ALA A 184 -6.75 -13.93 10.50
C ALA A 184 -5.32 -13.80 9.99
N TYR A 185 -5.11 -12.89 9.05
CA TYR A 185 -3.80 -12.45 8.64
C TYR A 185 -3.53 -11.10 9.31
N ARG A 186 -2.46 -10.99 10.09
CA ARG A 186 -2.12 -9.77 10.82
C ARG A 186 -0.62 -9.57 10.77
N GLU A 187 -0.13 -8.95 9.71
CA GLU A 187 1.31 -8.87 9.46
C GLU A 187 1.76 -7.45 9.13
N LEU A 188 2.95 -7.12 9.62
CA LEU A 188 3.73 -5.97 9.18
C LEU A 188 4.75 -6.46 8.14
N ASN A 189 4.40 -6.31 6.87
CA ASN A 189 5.22 -6.78 5.77
C ASN A 189 6.26 -5.73 5.39
N ARG A 190 7.47 -6.22 5.10
CA ARG A 190 8.51 -5.45 4.41
C ARG A 190 8.73 -6.10 3.07
N GLN A 191 8.31 -5.43 2.01
CA GLN A 191 8.30 -5.97 0.66
C GLN A 191 9.15 -5.12 -0.27
N THR A 192 9.58 -5.73 -1.36
CA THR A 192 10.30 -5.04 -2.42
C THR A 192 9.56 -5.25 -3.73
N TYR A 193 9.02 -4.18 -4.27
CA TYR A 193 8.29 -4.15 -5.53
C TYR A 193 9.26 -3.87 -6.66
N VAL A 194 9.20 -4.69 -7.71
CA VAL A 194 9.92 -4.48 -8.97
C VAL A 194 8.94 -3.88 -9.96
N LEU A 195 9.27 -2.71 -10.50
CA LEU A 195 8.48 -2.01 -11.49
C LEU A 195 9.18 -2.04 -12.84
N GLU A 196 8.38 -2.12 -13.88
CA GLU A 196 8.81 -2.05 -15.26
C GLU A 196 8.01 -0.98 -16.00
N ARG A 197 8.69 -0.27 -16.90
CA ARG A 197 8.06 0.68 -17.81
C ARG A 197 7.65 -0.04 -19.09
N GLY A 198 6.35 -0.11 -19.34
CA GLY A 198 5.80 -0.68 -20.56
C GLY A 198 6.11 0.16 -21.80
N GLN A 199 5.83 -0.42 -22.98
CA GLN A 199 5.98 0.26 -24.27
C GLN A 199 5.05 1.47 -24.42
N ASP A 200 3.93 1.46 -23.71
CA ASP A 200 2.99 2.57 -23.54
C ASP A 200 3.51 3.69 -22.63
N GLY A 201 4.73 3.55 -22.12
CA GLY A 201 5.38 4.51 -21.23
C GLY A 201 4.92 4.42 -19.77
N LEU A 202 3.99 3.51 -19.44
CA LEU A 202 3.40 3.39 -18.11
C LEU A 202 4.25 2.51 -17.22
N TRP A 203 4.39 2.92 -15.97
CA TRP A 203 5.02 2.07 -14.95
C TRP A 203 3.99 1.15 -14.31
N ARG A 204 4.32 -0.13 -14.23
CA ARG A 204 3.51 -1.15 -13.57
C ARG A 204 4.39 -2.03 -12.69
N VAL A 205 3.80 -2.63 -11.68
CA VAL A 205 4.46 -3.61 -10.83
C VAL A 205 4.56 -4.93 -11.58
N LEU A 206 5.79 -5.35 -11.85
CA LEU A 206 6.08 -6.67 -12.39
C LEU A 206 6.01 -7.73 -11.30
N ASP A 207 6.74 -7.51 -10.20
CA ASP A 207 6.91 -8.48 -9.13
C ASP A 207 6.82 -7.86 -7.72
N ASN A 208 6.41 -8.67 -6.76
CA ASN A 208 6.40 -8.34 -5.34
C ASN A 208 7.25 -9.37 -4.58
N LEU A 209 8.50 -9.01 -4.34
CA LEU A 209 9.47 -9.83 -3.63
C LEU A 209 9.21 -9.73 -2.13
N ARG A 210 8.65 -10.81 -1.58
CA ARG A 210 8.39 -10.97 -0.16
C ARG A 210 9.60 -11.61 0.50
N ALA A 211 10.07 -11.05 1.61
CA ALA A 211 11.02 -11.75 2.45
C ALA A 211 10.38 -13.08 2.89
N ALA A 212 11.18 -14.15 2.98
CA ALA A 212 10.72 -15.42 3.53
C ALA A 212 10.02 -15.16 4.87
N PRO A 213 8.86 -15.79 5.14
CA PRO A 213 8.14 -15.57 6.38
C PRO A 213 9.11 -15.82 7.54
N ARG A 214 9.31 -14.80 8.39
CA ARG A 214 9.95 -15.04 9.68
C ARG A 214 9.04 -16.03 10.39
N ALA A 215 9.50 -17.26 10.59
CA ALA A 215 8.76 -18.25 11.33
C ALA A 215 8.45 -17.63 12.70
N THR A 216 7.23 -17.12 12.87
CA THR A 216 6.70 -16.84 14.20
C THR A 216 6.63 -18.22 14.84
N PRO A 217 7.30 -18.48 15.96
CA PRO A 217 7.23 -19.78 16.60
C PRO A 217 5.75 -20.06 16.82
N SER A 218 5.28 -21.20 16.31
CA SER A 218 3.92 -21.65 16.55
C SER A 218 3.66 -21.51 18.05
N ASN A 219 2.53 -20.92 18.45
CA ASN A 219 1.98 -21.09 19.79
C ASN A 219 1.69 -22.59 19.98
N ARG A 220 2.74 -23.38 20.19
CA ARG A 220 2.68 -24.77 20.57
C ARG A 220 2.20 -24.68 22.00
N ARG A 221 0.90 -24.88 22.18
CA ARG A 221 0.30 -25.12 23.50
C ARG A 221 1.23 -26.08 24.23
N VAL A 222 1.88 -25.57 25.27
CA VAL A 222 2.59 -26.42 26.22
C VAL A 222 1.53 -27.36 26.77
N ARG A 223 1.55 -28.62 26.34
CA ARG A 223 0.84 -29.67 27.06
C ARG A 223 1.44 -29.67 28.45
N GLN A 224 0.67 -29.23 29.44
CA GLN A 224 1.03 -29.48 30.83
C GLN A 224 1.14 -31.00 30.99
N PRO A 225 2.24 -31.53 31.55
CA PRO A 225 2.31 -32.93 31.89
C PRO A 225 1.27 -33.20 32.99
N GLU A 226 0.45 -34.22 32.78
CA GLU A 226 -0.46 -34.76 33.79
C GLU A 226 0.35 -35.06 35.05
N ARG A 227 -0.08 -34.50 36.19
CA ARG A 227 0.38 -34.93 37.50
C ARG A 227 -0.06 -36.38 37.66
N VAL A 228 0.90 -37.30 37.61
CA VAL A 228 0.72 -38.66 38.13
C VAL A 228 0.62 -38.53 39.64
N GLU A 229 -0.59 -38.61 40.19
CA GLU A 229 -0.79 -38.76 41.62
C GLU A 229 -0.24 -40.13 42.04
N GLY A 230 0.81 -40.08 42.87
CA GLY A 230 1.44 -41.25 43.44
C GLY A 230 0.45 -41.97 44.37
N THR A 231 0.15 -43.22 44.06
CA THR A 231 -0.43 -44.15 45.01
C THR A 231 0.71 -44.73 45.83
N VAL A 232 0.84 -44.26 47.07
CA VAL A 232 1.72 -44.85 48.08
C VAL A 232 1.01 -46.10 48.61
N ALA A 233 1.48 -47.28 48.23
CA ALA A 233 1.13 -48.52 48.91
C ALA A 233 1.80 -48.50 50.30
N ARG A 234 0.99 -48.56 51.35
CA ARG A 234 1.42 -48.94 52.69
C ARG A 234 1.24 -50.44 52.81
N ASP A 235 2.32 -51.11 53.16
CA ASP A 235 2.35 -52.47 53.66
C ASP A 235 1.66 -52.58 55.04
N ASP A 236 1.30 -53.82 55.34
CA ASP A 236 1.09 -54.46 56.63
C ASP A 236 -0.34 -54.58 57.21
N ASP A 237 -0.86 -55.80 57.01
CA ASP A 237 -1.24 -56.78 58.05
C ASP A 237 -2.25 -56.36 59.14
N ASP A 238 -3.45 -56.96 59.10
CA ASP A 238 -4.02 -57.63 60.28
C ASP A 238 -5.31 -58.43 59.95
N ARG A 239 -5.28 -59.72 60.33
CA ARG A 239 -6.34 -60.73 60.56
C ARG A 239 -6.77 -61.68 59.44
#